data_AF-A0A7V6B7M0-F1
#
_entry.id   AF-A0A7V6B7M0-F1
#
_cell.length_a   1.000
_cell.length_b   1.000
_cell.length_c   1.000
_cell.angle_alpha   90.00
_cell.angle_beta   90.00
_cell.angle_gamma   90.00
#
_symmetry.space_group_name_H-M   'P 1'
#
loop_
_entity.id
_entity.type
_entity.pdbx_description
1 polymer ?
#
loop_
_entity_poly.entity_id
_entity_poly.type
_entity_poly.pdbx_seq_one_letter_code
_entity_poly.pdbx_strand_id
1 'polypeptide(L)'
;MRKTVVGIVLLVLSFGCKSHSEQSAPLEKPQQGVEAGVQKGGASRPVETTKEAQAFDRVPSVCPLGKKVSSGDLKEVGGALFVAYEAALKGATPESLNKFLSVFAPDVDQKHIERYVFPRVVEHVKKYVAGDDDPSFVLCRMEKQTEDRVKVFVRSNDPKKSDPPAVLVQVDGKWLLEAMTP
;
A
#
# COMPACT_ATOMS: atom_id res chain seq x y z
N MET A 1 -30.22 17.02 43.73
CA MET A 1 -31.27 17.65 42.90
C MET A 1 -31.37 16.90 41.59
N ARG A 2 -32.59 16.47 41.23
CA ARG A 2 -32.92 15.71 40.01
C ARG A 2 -32.85 16.62 38.77
N LYS A 3 -32.48 16.08 37.61
CA LYS A 3 -33.29 16.13 36.38
C LYS A 3 -32.70 15.24 35.27
N THR A 4 -33.36 14.12 35.10
CA THR A 4 -33.44 13.26 33.92
C THR A 4 -33.97 14.06 32.73
N VAL A 5 -33.42 13.89 31.53
CA VAL A 5 -34.11 14.21 30.27
C VAL A 5 -34.01 12.99 29.35
N VAL A 6 -35.19 12.42 29.10
CA VAL A 6 -35.52 11.41 28.09
C VAL A 6 -36.20 12.14 26.94
N GLY A 7 -35.94 11.75 25.69
CA GLY A 7 -36.66 12.25 24.51
C GLY A 7 -35.98 11.82 23.22
N ILE A 8 -36.24 10.61 22.72
CA ILE A 8 -37.29 10.22 21.75
C ILE A 8 -36.78 10.23 20.30
N VAL A 9 -37.00 9.06 19.70
CA VAL A 9 -36.77 8.57 18.33
C VAL A 9 -37.53 9.37 17.28
N LEU A 10 -36.94 9.54 16.10
CA LEU A 10 -37.73 9.60 14.86
C LEU A 10 -37.05 8.83 13.73
N LEU A 11 -37.81 7.88 13.21
CA LEU A 11 -37.49 6.89 12.20
C LEU A 11 -38.12 7.37 10.89
N VAL A 12 -37.34 7.55 9.83
CA VAL A 12 -37.87 7.80 8.48
C VAL A 12 -37.28 6.76 7.54
N LEU A 13 -38.13 5.80 7.18
CA LEU A 13 -37.98 4.90 6.05
C LEU A 13 -38.22 5.68 4.76
N SER A 14 -37.41 5.46 3.74
CA SER A 14 -37.76 5.80 2.35
C SER A 14 -37.15 4.80 1.38
N PHE A 15 -38.06 4.14 0.67
CA PHE A 15 -37.89 3.19 -0.41
C PHE A 15 -37.24 3.83 -1.65
N GLY A 16 -36.56 3.02 -2.47
CA GLY A 16 -36.17 3.43 -3.82
C GLY A 16 -35.42 2.37 -4.63
N CYS A 17 -36.15 1.43 -5.23
CA CYS A 17 -35.66 0.53 -6.28
C CYS A 17 -35.25 1.29 -7.55
N LYS A 18 -34.15 0.91 -8.21
CA LYS A 18 -34.14 0.75 -9.67
C LYS A 18 -33.00 -0.13 -10.17
N SER A 19 -33.39 -1.31 -10.68
CA SER A 19 -32.60 -2.16 -11.57
C SER A 19 -32.44 -1.46 -12.92
N HIS A 20 -31.24 -1.47 -13.48
CA HIS A 20 -31.03 -1.41 -14.93
C HIS A 20 -30.10 -2.54 -15.34
N SER A 21 -30.71 -3.46 -16.07
CA SER A 21 -30.14 -4.52 -16.88
C SER A 21 -29.92 -3.94 -18.27
N GLU A 22 -28.74 -4.12 -18.85
CA GLU A 22 -28.47 -4.06 -20.31
C GLU A 22 -27.06 -4.63 -20.52
N GLN A 23 -26.90 -5.89 -20.93
CA GLN A 23 -27.09 -6.47 -22.27
C GLN A 23 -25.81 -6.40 -23.12
N SER A 24 -25.35 -7.62 -23.39
CA SER A 24 -24.23 -8.14 -24.16
C SER A 24 -23.85 -7.44 -25.47
N ALA A 25 -22.56 -7.54 -25.81
CA ALA A 25 -22.14 -7.89 -27.17
C ALA A 25 -20.84 -8.73 -27.13
N PRO A 26 -20.85 -9.96 -27.67
CA PRO A 26 -19.65 -10.72 -28.00
C PRO A 26 -19.26 -10.43 -29.46
N LEU A 27 -18.01 -10.00 -29.70
CA LEU A 27 -17.48 -9.89 -31.06
C LEU A 27 -16.37 -10.93 -31.30
N GLU A 28 -16.71 -11.87 -32.16
CA GLU A 28 -15.89 -12.52 -33.19
C GLU A 28 -14.44 -12.94 -32.90
N LYS A 29 -14.25 -14.26 -32.80
CA LYS A 29 -13.22 -15.00 -33.57
C LYS A 29 -13.78 -15.23 -34.99
N PRO A 30 -12.98 -15.52 -36.06
CA PRO A 30 -11.72 -16.29 -36.03
C PRO A 30 -10.64 -15.85 -37.06
N GLN A 31 -9.40 -16.33 -36.90
CA GLN A 31 -8.64 -16.80 -38.07
C GLN A 31 -7.50 -17.76 -37.69
N GLN A 32 -7.59 -18.97 -38.24
CA GLN A 32 -6.53 -19.95 -38.40
C GLN A 32 -5.61 -19.54 -39.56
N GLY A 33 -4.33 -19.87 -39.42
CA GLY A 33 -3.33 -19.97 -40.48
C GLY A 33 -2.09 -20.68 -39.91
N VAL A 34 -1.97 -22.01 -40.02
CA VAL A 34 -1.00 -22.76 -40.86
C VAL A 34 0.35 -22.02 -41.03
N GLU A 35 1.55 -22.58 -40.86
CA GLU A 35 2.06 -23.89 -41.23
C GLU A 35 3.49 -24.08 -40.69
N ALA A 36 3.97 -25.32 -40.73
CA ALA A 36 5.27 -25.75 -40.25
C ALA A 36 6.46 -25.20 -41.06
N GLY A 37 7.58 -24.99 -40.37
CA GLY A 37 8.88 -24.70 -40.99
C GLY A 37 10.01 -25.34 -40.19
N VAL A 38 10.36 -26.57 -40.55
CA VAL A 38 11.59 -27.25 -40.13
C VAL A 38 12.75 -26.60 -40.89
N GLN A 39 13.72 -26.01 -40.19
CA GLN A 39 15.06 -25.80 -40.74
C GLN A 39 16.14 -26.26 -39.77
N LYS A 40 17.13 -26.90 -40.41
CA LYS A 40 18.17 -27.77 -39.90
C LYS A 40 19.48 -26.99 -39.96
N GLY A 41 20.27 -27.08 -38.89
CA GLY A 41 21.74 -26.99 -38.97
C GLY A 41 22.35 -25.59 -38.89
N GLY A 42 23.08 -25.37 -37.81
CA GLY A 42 23.98 -24.23 -37.64
C GLY A 42 24.70 -24.31 -36.31
N ALA A 43 25.69 -25.20 -36.21
CA ALA A 43 26.61 -25.22 -35.08
C ALA A 43 27.36 -23.88 -35.03
N SER A 44 27.02 -23.04 -34.06
CA SER A 44 27.76 -21.83 -33.71
C SER A 44 28.05 -21.85 -32.22
N ARG A 45 29.33 -21.67 -31.91
CA ARG A 45 29.94 -21.72 -30.57
C ARG A 45 29.19 -20.84 -29.56
N PRO A 46 29.08 -21.25 -28.28
CA PRO A 46 28.66 -20.33 -27.24
C PRO A 46 29.79 -19.33 -27.02
N VAL A 47 29.63 -18.11 -27.52
CA VAL A 47 30.39 -16.97 -27.02
C VAL A 47 29.81 -16.70 -25.64
N GLU A 48 30.59 -16.97 -24.59
CA GLU A 48 30.35 -16.44 -23.26
C GLU A 48 30.29 -14.93 -23.37
N THR A 49 29.07 -14.42 -23.54
CA THR A 49 28.80 -13.02 -23.34
C THR A 49 28.87 -12.83 -21.84
N THR A 50 30.02 -12.38 -21.36
CA THR A 50 30.15 -11.79 -20.02
C THR A 50 29.06 -10.73 -19.95
N LYS A 51 27.97 -11.07 -19.28
CA LYS A 51 26.89 -10.16 -18.93
C LYS A 51 27.53 -9.18 -17.95
N GLU A 52 28.16 -8.13 -18.47
CA GLU A 52 28.38 -6.91 -17.71
C GLU A 52 27.01 -6.55 -17.16
N ALA A 53 26.86 -6.74 -15.85
CA ALA A 53 25.68 -6.30 -15.13
C ALA A 53 25.61 -4.80 -15.34
N GLN A 54 24.83 -4.36 -16.33
CA GLN A 54 24.48 -2.97 -16.51
C GLN A 54 24.01 -2.48 -15.15
N ALA A 55 24.82 -1.62 -14.53
CA ALA A 55 24.45 -0.92 -13.33
C ALA A 55 23.19 -0.14 -13.70
N PHE A 56 22.03 -0.61 -13.23
CA PHE A 56 20.80 0.13 -13.39
C PHE A 56 21.04 1.47 -12.68
N ASP A 57 21.11 2.55 -13.47
CA ASP A 57 21.21 3.91 -12.94
C ASP A 57 20.12 4.08 -11.90
N ARG A 58 20.54 4.27 -10.65
CA ARG A 58 19.62 4.47 -9.53
C ARG A 58 18.78 5.69 -9.87
N VAL A 59 17.45 5.57 -9.78
CA VAL A 59 16.62 6.79 -9.76
C VAL A 59 17.07 7.59 -8.53
N PRO A 60 17.50 8.86 -8.66
CA PRO A 60 17.96 9.63 -7.52
C PRO A 60 16.82 9.81 -6.52
N SER A 61 16.78 8.99 -5.46
CA SER A 61 15.95 9.23 -4.29
C SER A 61 16.64 10.34 -3.49
N VAL A 62 16.23 11.58 -3.74
CA VAL A 62 16.59 12.70 -2.88
C VAL A 62 15.69 12.59 -1.65
N CYS A 63 16.30 12.41 -0.48
CA CYS A 63 15.61 12.25 0.78
C CYS A 63 15.83 13.49 1.67
N PRO A 64 15.23 14.65 1.34
CA PRO A 64 15.59 15.93 1.94
C PRO A 64 15.26 16.01 3.43
N LEU A 65 14.20 15.34 3.89
CA LEU A 65 13.83 15.34 5.30
C LEU A 65 14.74 14.41 6.13
N GLY A 66 15.07 13.23 5.60
CA GLY A 66 15.94 12.24 6.26
C GLY A 66 15.51 11.83 7.67
N LYS A 67 14.24 12.03 8.06
CA LYS A 67 13.78 11.79 9.43
C LYS A 67 13.59 10.30 9.65
N LYS A 68 14.35 9.72 10.58
CA LYS A 68 14.13 8.34 11.05
C LYS A 68 12.87 8.26 11.92
N VAL A 69 12.04 7.25 11.67
CA VAL A 69 10.94 6.83 12.54
C VAL A 69 11.33 5.49 13.14
N SER A 70 11.32 5.39 14.46
CA SER A 70 11.76 4.19 15.19
C SER A 70 10.84 3.80 16.35
N SER A 71 9.63 4.36 16.39
CA SER A 71 8.62 4.04 17.39
C SER A 71 7.23 3.99 16.76
N GLY A 72 6.35 3.20 17.38
CA GLY A 72 4.92 3.14 17.05
C GLY A 72 4.08 4.16 17.82
N ASP A 73 4.66 5.27 18.29
CA ASP A 73 3.90 6.30 19.01
C ASP A 73 2.94 7.00 18.05
N LEU A 74 1.65 6.73 18.24
CA LEU A 74 0.59 7.29 17.39
C LEU A 74 0.45 8.81 17.54
N LYS A 75 1.09 9.45 18.52
CA LYS A 75 1.14 10.93 18.59
C LYS A 75 2.11 11.53 17.58
N GLU A 76 3.04 10.74 17.06
CA GLU A 76 4.03 11.18 16.08
C GLU A 76 3.62 10.84 14.65
N VAL A 77 3.90 11.76 13.72
CA VAL A 77 3.75 11.49 12.29
C VAL A 77 4.68 10.34 11.90
N GLY A 78 4.09 9.23 11.45
CA GLY A 78 4.79 8.00 11.10
C GLY A 78 4.59 6.84 12.08
N GLY A 79 4.05 7.09 13.29
CA GLY A 79 3.83 6.03 14.29
C GLY A 79 2.90 4.92 13.78
N ALA A 80 1.80 5.28 13.10
CA ALA A 80 0.91 4.30 12.48
C ALA A 80 1.60 3.47 11.39
N LEU A 81 2.47 4.09 10.56
CA LEU A 81 3.26 3.37 9.56
C LEU A 81 4.24 2.38 10.22
N PHE A 82 4.86 2.77 11.33
CA PHE A 82 5.75 1.88 12.08
C PHE A 82 5.00 0.62 12.55
N VAL A 83 3.83 0.80 13.17
CA VAL A 83 2.99 -0.32 13.63
C VAL A 83 2.53 -1.20 12.45
N ALA A 84 2.15 -0.57 11.32
CA ALA A 84 1.77 -1.29 10.11
C ALA A 84 2.93 -2.12 9.53
N TYR A 85 4.13 -1.55 9.43
CA TYR A 85 5.31 -2.27 8.95
C TYR A 85 5.76 -3.36 9.92
N GLU A 86 5.74 -3.11 11.23
CA GLU A 86 6.01 -4.12 12.25
C GLU A 86 5.06 -5.32 12.12
N ALA A 87 3.76 -5.06 11.89
CA ALA A 87 2.79 -6.11 11.64
C ALA A 87 3.07 -6.87 10.34
N ALA A 88 3.38 -6.17 9.26
CA ALA A 88 3.67 -6.77 7.96
C ALA A 88 4.93 -7.64 7.96
N LEU A 89 5.97 -7.28 8.72
CA LEU A 89 7.19 -8.07 8.88
C LEU A 89 6.92 -9.46 9.51
N LYS A 90 5.88 -9.57 10.33
CA LYS A 90 5.42 -10.85 10.92
C LYS A 90 4.66 -11.74 9.92
N GLY A 91 4.50 -11.29 8.67
CA GLY A 91 3.84 -12.06 7.61
C GLY A 91 2.31 -11.97 7.63
N ALA A 92 1.68 -12.69 6.70
CA ALA A 92 0.23 -12.68 6.49
C ALA A 92 -0.53 -13.60 7.46
N THR A 93 -0.46 -13.29 8.76
CA THR A 93 -1.20 -14.00 9.81
C THR A 93 -2.44 -13.20 10.26
N PRO A 94 -3.45 -13.83 10.88
CA PRO A 94 -4.58 -13.11 11.45
C PRO A 94 -4.18 -12.07 12.51
N GLU A 95 -3.17 -12.37 13.35
CA GLU A 95 -2.66 -11.44 14.35
C GLU A 95 -2.01 -10.21 13.69
N SER A 96 -1.15 -10.45 12.70
CA SER A 96 -0.52 -9.40 11.91
C SER A 96 -1.55 -8.53 11.21
N LEU A 97 -2.56 -9.13 10.57
CA LEU A 97 -3.62 -8.39 9.91
C LEU A 97 -4.40 -7.51 10.89
N ASN A 98 -4.79 -8.06 12.05
CA ASN A 98 -5.51 -7.30 13.07
C ASN A 98 -4.68 -6.10 13.58
N LYS A 99 -3.38 -6.32 13.83
CA LYS A 99 -2.47 -5.24 14.22
C LYS A 99 -2.31 -4.20 13.10
N PHE A 100 -2.20 -4.64 11.86
CA PHE A 100 -2.12 -3.77 10.69
C PHE A 100 -3.37 -2.90 10.51
N LEU A 101 -4.57 -3.48 10.64
CA LEU A 101 -5.84 -2.76 10.53
C LEU A 101 -6.07 -1.79 11.70
N SER A 102 -5.51 -2.07 12.88
CA SER A 102 -5.72 -1.25 14.10
C SER A 102 -5.23 0.20 14.00
N VAL A 103 -4.41 0.51 13.00
CA VAL A 103 -3.82 1.84 12.79
C VAL A 103 -4.41 2.60 11.61
N PHE A 104 -5.45 2.06 10.97
CA PHE A 104 -6.21 2.78 9.95
C PHE A 104 -7.29 3.66 10.59
N ALA A 105 -7.60 4.76 9.93
CA ALA A 105 -8.67 5.66 10.34
C ALA A 105 -10.04 4.93 10.28
N PRO A 106 -11.01 5.29 11.15
CA PRO A 106 -12.27 4.56 11.28
C PRO A 106 -13.15 4.51 10.02
N ASP A 107 -12.97 5.45 9.10
CA ASP A 107 -13.74 5.62 7.87
C ASP A 107 -13.14 4.90 6.65
N VAL A 108 -11.98 4.26 6.81
CA VAL A 108 -11.33 3.49 5.74
C VAL A 108 -12.02 2.15 5.51
N ASP A 109 -12.19 1.75 4.25
CA ASP A 109 -12.69 0.42 3.88
C ASP A 109 -11.69 -0.68 4.25
N GLN A 110 -11.82 -1.22 5.46
CA GLN A 110 -10.94 -2.27 5.97
C GLN A 110 -10.95 -3.54 5.11
N LYS A 111 -12.05 -3.85 4.40
CA LYS A 111 -12.09 -5.03 3.52
C LYS A 111 -11.20 -4.84 2.29
N HIS A 112 -11.16 -3.62 1.75
CA HIS A 112 -10.22 -3.27 0.70
C HIS A 112 -8.77 -3.39 1.20
N ILE A 113 -8.49 -2.85 2.39
CA ILE A 113 -7.16 -2.92 3.00
C ILE A 113 -6.71 -4.37 3.20
N GLU A 114 -7.56 -5.20 3.80
CA GLU A 114 -7.30 -6.63 4.02
C GLU A 114 -7.02 -7.37 2.70
N ARG A 115 -7.86 -7.16 1.69
CA ARG A 115 -7.81 -7.96 0.45
C ARG A 115 -6.67 -7.53 -0.49
N TYR A 116 -6.37 -6.23 -0.56
CA TYR A 116 -5.51 -5.70 -1.63
C TYR A 116 -4.27 -4.98 -1.14
N VAL A 117 -4.32 -4.35 0.04
CA VAL A 117 -3.19 -3.56 0.55
C VAL A 117 -2.27 -4.43 1.40
N PHE A 118 -2.80 -5.07 2.44
CA PHE A 118 -2.00 -5.84 3.39
C PHE A 118 -1.12 -6.91 2.73
N PRO A 119 -1.61 -7.75 1.80
CA PRO A 119 -0.77 -8.77 1.16
C PRO A 119 0.42 -8.16 0.41
N ARG A 120 0.22 -7.02 -0.26
CA ARG A 120 1.28 -6.32 -0.99
C ARG A 120 2.27 -5.65 -0.05
N VAL A 121 1.80 -5.08 1.06
CA VAL A 121 2.71 -4.55 2.09
C VAL A 121 3.56 -5.67 2.66
N VAL A 122 2.98 -6.83 3.01
CA VAL A 122 3.74 -8.00 3.47
C VAL A 122 4.81 -8.41 2.46
N GLU A 123 4.47 -8.41 1.16
CA GLU A 123 5.43 -8.74 0.08
C GLU A 123 6.57 -7.71 -0.06
N HIS A 124 6.32 -6.45 0.27
CA HIS A 124 7.22 -5.34 -0.09
C HIS A 124 7.83 -4.58 1.09
N VAL A 125 7.38 -4.81 2.32
CA VAL A 125 7.79 -4.04 3.51
C VAL A 125 9.31 -4.00 3.70
N LYS A 126 10.03 -5.07 3.35
CA LYS A 126 11.50 -5.16 3.42
C LYS A 126 12.22 -4.11 2.57
N LYS A 127 11.54 -3.53 1.58
CA LYS A 127 12.09 -2.43 0.76
C LYS A 127 12.12 -1.10 1.53
N TYR A 128 11.36 -0.96 2.61
CA TYR A 128 11.13 0.34 3.26
C TYR A 128 11.73 0.41 4.67
N VAL A 129 11.92 -0.74 5.32
CA VAL A 129 12.41 -0.84 6.70
C VAL A 129 13.93 -1.06 6.76
N ALA A 130 14.51 -0.85 7.94
CA ALA A 130 15.95 -0.95 8.17
C ALA A 130 16.47 -2.40 8.17
N GLY A 131 15.63 -3.37 8.56
CA GLY A 131 16.00 -4.78 8.58
C GLY A 131 14.80 -5.71 8.79
N ASP A 132 15.06 -7.03 8.75
CA ASP A 132 14.01 -8.05 8.84
C ASP A 132 13.24 -8.02 10.17
N ASP A 133 13.89 -7.59 11.25
CA ASP A 133 13.30 -7.45 12.59
C ASP A 133 13.31 -6.00 13.10
N ASP A 134 13.65 -5.03 12.24
CA ASP A 134 13.67 -3.60 12.58
C ASP A 134 12.68 -2.84 11.68
N PRO A 135 11.46 -2.56 12.15
CA PRO A 135 10.45 -1.83 11.39
C PRO A 135 10.76 -0.33 11.26
N SER A 136 11.89 0.16 11.79
CA SER A 136 12.30 1.55 11.60
C SER A 136 12.47 1.88 10.11
N PHE A 137 12.11 3.10 9.73
CA PHE A 137 12.23 3.58 8.35
C PHE A 137 12.59 5.05 8.31
N VAL A 138 12.80 5.60 7.10
CA VAL A 138 13.11 7.00 6.89
C VAL A 138 11.98 7.69 6.14
N LEU A 139 11.49 8.80 6.67
CA LEU A 139 10.61 9.73 5.97
C LEU A 139 11.45 10.70 5.15
N CYS A 140 11.25 10.70 3.84
CA CYS A 140 12.00 11.54 2.91
C CYS A 140 11.31 12.87 2.61
N ARG A 141 9.98 12.88 2.58
CA ARG A 141 9.19 14.09 2.31
C ARG A 141 7.90 14.07 3.10
N MET A 142 7.40 15.27 3.36
CA MET A 142 6.13 15.50 4.03
C MET A 142 5.42 16.65 3.33
N GLU A 143 4.20 16.40 2.89
CA GLU A 143 3.32 17.34 2.22
C GLU A 143 2.09 17.53 3.11
N LYS A 144 2.04 18.65 3.83
CA LYS A 144 0.86 19.02 4.63
C LYS A 144 -0.29 19.32 3.68
N GLN A 145 -1.42 18.63 3.85
CA GLN A 145 -2.62 18.84 3.01
C GLN A 145 -3.64 19.70 3.75
N THR A 146 -3.83 19.44 5.04
CA THR A 146 -4.63 20.25 5.98
C THR A 146 -3.92 20.26 7.35
N GLU A 147 -4.52 20.89 8.37
CA GLU A 147 -3.99 20.86 9.74
C GLU A 147 -3.93 19.44 10.32
N ASP A 148 -4.90 18.62 9.97
CA ASP A 148 -5.15 17.26 10.46
C ASP A 148 -4.83 16.18 9.43
N ARG A 149 -4.24 16.52 8.27
CA ARG A 149 -3.93 15.55 7.21
C ARG A 149 -2.59 15.83 6.56
N VAL A 150 -1.78 14.77 6.44
CA VAL A 150 -0.44 14.83 5.89
C VAL A 150 -0.18 13.66 4.96
N LYS A 151 0.45 13.95 3.83
CA LYS A 151 1.00 12.94 2.93
C LYS A 151 2.49 12.82 3.17
N VAL A 152 2.96 11.62 3.47
CA VAL A 152 4.38 11.33 3.72
C VAL A 152 4.92 10.42 2.65
N PHE A 153 6.23 10.49 2.41
CA PHE A 153 6.93 9.62 1.47
C PHE A 153 8.02 8.87 2.22
N VAL A 154 7.92 7.54 2.20
CA VAL A 154 8.87 6.65 2.89
C VAL A 154 9.99 6.30 1.93
N ARG A 155 11.23 6.33 2.42
CA ARG A 155 12.40 5.94 1.62
C ARG A 155 12.27 4.50 1.14
N SER A 156 12.48 4.28 -0.16
CA SER A 156 12.76 2.95 -0.69
C SER A 156 14.26 2.64 -0.65
N ASN A 157 14.61 1.47 -0.13
CA ASN A 157 15.95 0.87 -0.20
C ASN A 157 16.18 0.15 -1.54
N ASP A 158 15.11 -0.12 -2.31
CA ASP A 158 15.21 -0.63 -3.68
C ASP A 158 15.50 0.53 -4.65
N PRO A 159 16.68 0.55 -5.30
CA PRO A 159 17.07 1.64 -6.20
C PRO A 159 16.23 1.74 -7.48
N LYS A 160 15.41 0.74 -7.78
CA LYS A 160 14.53 0.70 -8.94
C LYS A 160 13.12 1.20 -8.61
N LYS A 161 12.87 1.59 -7.37
CA LYS A 161 11.55 2.01 -6.88
C LYS A 161 11.60 3.43 -6.33
N SER A 162 10.53 4.18 -6.57
CA SER A 162 10.31 5.48 -5.94
C SER A 162 9.89 5.32 -4.49
N ASP A 163 10.05 6.40 -3.72
CA ASP A 163 9.57 6.50 -2.33
C ASP A 163 8.03 6.47 -2.31
N PRO A 164 7.37 5.40 -1.79
CA PRO A 164 5.92 5.30 -1.83
C PRO A 164 5.26 6.35 -0.90
N PRO A 165 4.10 6.90 -1.31
CA PRO A 165 3.32 7.76 -0.46
C PRO A 165 2.42 6.98 0.51
N ALA A 166 2.20 7.58 1.67
CA ALA A 166 1.12 7.25 2.59
C ALA A 166 0.44 8.53 3.07
N VAL A 167 -0.85 8.45 3.35
CA VAL A 167 -1.64 9.56 3.88
C VAL A 167 -2.03 9.23 5.31
N LEU A 168 -1.72 10.15 6.22
CA LEU A 168 -2.10 10.08 7.62
C LEU A 168 -3.08 11.19 7.95
N VAL A 169 -4.05 10.86 8.80
CA VAL A 169 -5.03 11.80 9.35
C VAL A 169 -4.93 11.80 10.87
N GLN A 170 -5.17 12.95 11.48
CA GLN A 170 -5.17 13.10 12.93
C GLN A 170 -6.59 12.91 13.48
N VAL A 171 -6.78 11.87 14.27
CA VAL A 171 -8.05 11.54 14.94
C VAL A 171 -7.78 11.43 16.43
N ASP A 172 -8.47 12.24 17.25
CA ASP A 172 -8.32 12.26 18.71
C ASP A 172 -6.86 12.38 19.20
N GLY A 173 -6.07 13.22 18.51
CA GLY A 173 -4.66 13.45 18.82
C GLY A 173 -3.70 12.33 18.37
N LYS A 174 -4.18 11.36 17.59
CA LYS A 174 -3.39 10.26 17.01
C LYS A 174 -3.32 10.38 15.49
N TRP A 175 -2.15 10.17 14.91
CA TRP A 175 -1.98 10.00 13.48
C TRP A 175 -2.32 8.56 13.08
N LEU A 176 -3.34 8.38 12.25
CA LEU A 176 -3.79 7.10 11.72
C LEU A 176 -3.64 7.07 10.20
N LEU A 177 -3.55 5.88 9.61
CA LEU A 177 -3.49 5.69 8.16
C LEU A 177 -4.86 5.90 7.52
N GLU A 178 -4.94 6.84 6.59
CA GLU A 178 -6.08 6.96 5.69
C GLU A 178 -5.85 6.12 4.42
N ALA A 179 -4.63 6.16 3.88
CA ALA A 179 -4.24 5.42 2.70
C ALA A 179 -2.74 5.12 2.68
N MET A 180 -2.35 4.03 2.02
CA MET A 180 -0.94 3.75 1.73
C MET A 180 -0.78 3.06 0.38
N THR A 181 0.33 3.34 -0.29
CA THR A 181 0.72 2.62 -1.52
C THR A 181 1.78 1.57 -1.16
N PRO A 182 1.49 0.27 -1.33
CA PRO A 182 2.43 -0.81 -1.04
C PRO A 182 3.57 -0.91 -2.05
#